data_AF-A0A2W5KJ87-F1
#
_entry.id   AF-A0A2W5KJ87-F1
#
_cell.length_a   1.000
_cell.length_b   1.000
_cell.length_c   1.000
_cell.angle_alpha   90.00
_cell.angle_beta   90.00
_cell.angle_gamma   90.00
#
_symmetry.space_group_name_H-M   'P 1'
#
loop_
_entity.id
_entity.type
_entity.pdbx_description
1 polymer ?
#
loop_
_entity_poly.entity_id
_entity_poly.type
_entity_poly.pdbx_seq_one_letter_code
_entity_poly.pdbx_strand_id
1 'polypeptide(L)' 'MDDIKLSLSAPDAELVAQALDVYAATLMCTPLGLGLDLLVQVRALRSRLSDTAARHVAALEAADDPDTNVVMFAARG' A
#
# COMPACT_ATOMS: atom_id res chain seq x y z
N MET A 1 -12.90 -1.89 15.41
CA MET A 1 -12.78 -2.32 14.00
C MET A 1 -11.43 -3.01 13.91
N ASP A 2 -11.43 -4.29 13.60
CA ASP A 2 -10.22 -5.11 13.55
C ASP A 2 -9.27 -4.55 12.47
N ASP A 3 -8.07 -4.16 12.90
CA ASP A 3 -6.99 -3.82 11.99
C ASP A 3 -6.56 -5.10 11.28
N ILE A 4 -7.11 -5.31 10.08
CA ILE A 4 -6.66 -6.38 9.19
C ILE A 4 -5.20 -6.08 8.84
N LYS A 5 -4.27 -6.69 9.57
CA LYS A 5 -2.84 -6.71 9.24
C LYS A 5 -2.65 -7.65 8.05
N LEU A 6 -2.86 -7.11 6.86
CA LEU A 6 -2.50 -7.78 5.61
C LEU A 6 -0.96 -7.73 5.50
N SER A 7 -0.31 -8.84 5.86
CA SER A 7 1.09 -9.08 5.53
C SER A 7 1.13 -9.67 4.12
N LEU A 8 1.20 -8.80 3.10
CA LEU A 8 1.29 -9.20 1.70
C LEU A 8 2.74 -9.09 1.22
N SER A 9 3.15 -10.03 0.37
CA SER A 9 4.39 -9.86 -0.39
C SER A 9 4.23 -8.71 -1.40
N ALA A 10 5.32 -8.09 -1.83
CA ALA A 10 5.28 -7.05 -2.85
C ALA A 10 4.53 -7.45 -4.15
N PRO A 11 4.76 -8.65 -4.75
CA PRO A 11 4.01 -9.06 -5.93
C PRO A 11 2.52 -9.30 -5.64
N ASP A 12 2.17 -9.81 -4.46
CA ASP A 12 0.77 -10.00 -4.09
C ASP A 12 0.06 -8.65 -3.89
N ALA A 13 0.75 -7.66 -3.31
CA ALA A 13 0.20 -6.31 -3.12
C ALA A 13 -0.11 -5.64 -4.47
N GLU A 14 0.74 -5.84 -5.48
CA GLU A 14 0.52 -5.34 -6.83
C GLU A 14 -0.70 -6.00 -7.49
N LEU A 15 -0.81 -7.34 -7.39
CA LEU A 15 -1.97 -8.07 -7.91
C LEU A 15 -3.28 -7.63 -7.23
N VAL A 16 -3.25 -7.40 -5.92
CA VAL A 16 -4.41 -6.89 -5.17
C VAL A 16 -4.76 -5.47 -5.62
N ALA A 17 -3.78 -4.59 -5.85
CA ALA A 17 -4.04 -3.25 -6.37
C ALA A 17 -4.72 -3.28 -7.74
N GLN A 18 -4.24 -4.13 -8.65
CA GLN A 18 -4.85 -4.33 -9.97
C GLN A 18 -6.29 -4.87 -9.86
N ALA A 19 -6.53 -5.83 -8.96
CA ALA A 19 -7.87 -6.36 -8.71
C ALA A 19 -8.83 -5.29 -8.18
N LEU A 20 -8.37 -4.42 -7.29
CA LEU A 20 -9.16 -3.28 -6.78
C LEU A 20 -9.47 -2.27 -7.89
N ASP A 21 -8.54 -2.00 -8.79
CA ASP A 21 -8.77 -1.10 -9.92
C ASP A 21 -9.83 -1.66 -10.90
N VAL A 22 -9.77 -2.96 -11.21
CA VAL A 22 -10.79 -3.64 -12.04
C VAL A 22 -12.16 -3.63 -11.35
N TYR A 23 -12.20 -3.89 -10.04
CA TYR A 23 -13.45 -3.87 -9.28
C TYR A 23 -14.04 -2.46 -9.20
N ALA A 24 -13.22 -1.43 -9.00
CA ALA A 24 -13.64 -0.03 -9.06
C ALA A 24 -14.22 0.34 -10.43
N ALA A 25 -13.56 -0.07 -11.53
CA ALA A 25 -14.06 0.15 -12.88
C ALA A 25 -15.41 -0.54 -13.11
N THR A 26 -15.55 -1.77 -12.61
CA THR A 26 -16.81 -2.53 -12.68
C THR A 26 -17.94 -1.80 -11.93
N LEU A 27 -17.66 -1.30 -10.72
CA LEU A 27 -18.63 -0.54 -9.94
C LEU A 27 -19.06 0.76 -10.63
N MET A 28 -18.16 1.46 -11.33
CA MET A 28 -18.52 2.66 -12.10
C MET A 28 -19.48 2.37 -13.27
N CYS A 29 -19.48 1.13 -13.78
CA CYS A 29 -20.37 0.69 -14.85
C CYS A 29 -21.71 0.11 -14.35
N THR A 30 -21.89 -0.04 -13.02
CA THR A 30 -23.14 -0.59 -12.50
C THR A 30 -24.28 0.43 -12.59
N PRO A 31 -25.46 0.05 -13.12
CA PRO A 31 -26.60 0.95 -13.21
C PRO A 31 -27.16 1.25 -11.81
N LEU A 32 -27.52 2.52 -11.58
CA LEU A 32 -28.20 3.03 -10.38
C LEU A 32 -27.40 3.02 -9.07
N GLY A 33 -26.21 3.65 -9.00
CA GLY A 33 -25.63 4.17 -7.74
C GLY A 33 -25.35 3.17 -6.59
N LEU A 34 -25.71 1.91 -6.75
CA LEU A 34 -25.63 0.82 -5.77
C LEU A 34 -24.19 0.45 -5.42
N GLY A 35 -23.23 0.93 -6.22
CA GLY A 35 -21.80 0.70 -6.03
C GLY A 35 -21.03 1.90 -5.47
N LEU A 36 -21.65 3.04 -5.18
CA LEU A 36 -20.89 4.27 -4.81
C LEU A 36 -20.16 4.13 -3.47
N ASP A 37 -20.82 3.62 -2.44
CA ASP A 37 -20.18 3.41 -1.12
C ASP A 37 -19.07 2.35 -1.20
N LEU A 38 -19.31 1.28 -1.97
CA LEU A 38 -18.30 0.26 -2.25
C LEU A 38 -17.12 0.85 -3.03
N LEU A 39 -17.37 1.72 -4.00
CA LEU A 39 -16.32 2.39 -4.77
C LEU A 39 -15.44 3.28 -3.89
N VAL A 40 -16.04 3.99 -2.93
CA VAL A 40 -15.30 4.77 -1.92
C VAL A 40 -14.41 3.87 -1.07
N GLN A 41 -14.95 2.75 -0.57
CA GLN A 41 -14.18 1.80 0.23
C GLN A 41 -13.02 1.15 -0.55
N VAL A 42 -13.27 0.80 -1.81
CA VAL A 42 -12.26 0.20 -2.71
C VAL A 42 -11.13 1.19 -3.00
N ARG A 43 -11.45 2.47 -3.27
CA ARG A 43 -10.44 3.53 -3.45
C ARG A 43 -9.64 3.78 -2.18
N ALA A 44 -10.30 3.79 -1.01
CA ALA A 44 -9.62 3.94 0.27
C ALA A 44 -8.66 2.78 0.54
N LEU A 45 -9.06 1.54 0.24
CA LEU A 45 -8.21 0.36 0.38
C LEU A 45 -7.00 0.41 -0.57
N ARG A 46 -7.23 0.82 -1.83
CA ARG A 46 -6.17 1.01 -2.84
C ARG A 46 -5.15 2.07 -2.40
N SER A 47 -5.61 3.19 -1.84
CA SER A 47 -4.73 4.23 -1.30
C SER A 47 -3.87 3.69 -0.15
N ARG A 48 -4.48 2.96 0.80
CA ARG A 48 -3.76 2.39 1.94
C ARG A 48 -2.69 1.38 1.49
N LEU A 49 -2.98 0.56 0.48
CA LEU A 49 -2.01 -0.38 -0.10
C LEU A 49 -0.84 0.38 -0.74
N SER A 50 -1.12 1.41 -1.53
CA SER A 50 -0.09 2.26 -2.14
C SER A 50 0.81 2.95 -1.10
N ASP A 51 0.21 3.51 -0.04
CA ASP A 51 0.95 4.17 1.03
C ASP A 51 1.84 3.19 1.80
N THR A 52 1.34 1.98 2.03
CA THR A 52 2.10 0.93 2.73
C THR A 52 3.26 0.42 1.86
N ALA A 53 3.03 0.25 0.55
CA ALA A 53 4.08 -0.11 -0.40
C ALA A 53 5.17 0.99 -0.48
N ALA A 54 4.78 2.26 -0.57
CA ALA A 54 5.73 3.37 -0.60
C ALA A 54 6.59 3.45 0.67
N ARG A 55 5.98 3.24 1.85
CA ARG A 55 6.74 3.18 3.12
C ARG A 55 7.67 1.98 3.18
N HIS A 56 7.27 0.84 2.63
CA HIS A 56 8.13 -0.35 2.58
C HIS A 56 9.35 -0.13 1.69
N VAL A 57 9.15 0.48 0.51
CA VAL A 57 10.25 0.87 -0.39
C VAL A 57 11.17 1.88 0.28
N ALA A 58 10.63 2.94 0.87
CA ALA A 58 11.43 3.94 1.59
C ALA A 58 12.23 3.33 2.77
N ALA A 59 11.66 2.34 3.47
CA ALA A 59 12.35 1.63 4.54
C ALA A 59 13.48 0.72 4.02
N LEU A 60 13.32 0.11 2.85
CA LEU A 60 14.38 -0.66 2.19
C LEU A 60 15.49 0.26 1.68
N GLU A 61 15.16 1.37 1.02
CA GLU A 61 16.13 2.37 0.56
C GLU A 61 16.93 2.98 1.73
N ALA A 62 16.27 3.26 2.85
CA ALA A 62 16.95 3.75 4.07
C ALA A 62 17.84 2.67 4.73
N ALA A 63 17.54 1.38 4.54
CA ALA A 63 18.36 0.28 5.05
C ALA A 63 19.59 0.02 4.15
N ASP A 64 19.45 0.25 2.84
CA ASP A 64 20.51 0.11 1.83
C ASP A 64 21.43 1.34 1.75
N ASP A 65 21.19 2.40 2.53
CA ASP A 65 22.08 3.56 2.62
C ASP A 65 23.22 3.31 3.65
N PRO A 66 24.45 3.00 3.20
CA PRO A 66 25.56 2.71 4.10
C PRO A 66 26.01 3.95 4.88
N ASP A 67 25.75 5.16 4.39
CA ASP A 67 26.24 6.39 5.04
C ASP A 67 25.42 6.74 6.30
N THR A 68 24.14 6.39 6.34
CA THR A 68 23.30 6.65 7.53
C THR A 68 23.61 5.68 8.68
N ASN A 69 24.01 4.44 8.37
CA ASN A 69 24.41 3.46 9.40
C ASN A 69 25.80 3.71 9.98
N VAL A 70 26.72 4.36 9.26
CA VAL A 70 28.09 4.62 9.75
C VAL A 70 28.13 5.75 10.80
N VAL A 71 27.23 6.74 10.74
CA VAL A 71 27.20 7.85 11.72
C VAL A 71 26.79 7.37 13.12
N MET A 72 25.96 6.33 13.22
CA MET A 72 25.52 5.78 14.52
C MET A 72 26.60 4.94 15.23
N PHE A 73 27.56 4.35 14.50
CA PHE A 73 28.65 3.59 15.11
C PHE A 73 29.91 4.44 15.37
N ALA A 74 30.14 5.52 14.61
CA ALA A 74 31.31 6.40 14.82
C ALA A 74 31.13 7.41 15.97
N ALA A 75 29.90 7.69 16.43
CA ALA A 75 29.64 8.60 17.54
C ALA A 75 29.87 7.98 18.95
N ARG A 76 30.41 6.76 19.02
CA ARG A 76 30.65 6.03 20.28
C ARG A 76 32.05 5.40 20.36
N GLY A 77 33.06 6.09 19.82
CA GLY A 77 34.49 5.77 19.97
C GLY A 77 35.26 6.96 20.51
#